data_AF-A0A9D7MMY3-F1
#
_entry.id   AF-A0A9D7MMY3-F1
#
_cell.length_a   1.000
_cell.length_b   1.000
_cell.length_c   1.000
_cell.angle_alpha   90.00
_cell.angle_beta   90.00
_cell.angle_gamma   90.00
#
_symmetry.space_group_name_H-M   'P 1'
#
loop_
_entity.id
_entity.type
_entity.pdbx_description
1 polymer ?
#
loop_
_entity_poly.entity_id
_entity_poly.type
_entity_poly.pdbx_seq_one_letter_code
_entity_poly.pdbx_strand_id
1 'polypeptide(L)'
;MGDITVDMRLNMAAESTAKLVYENLMKFTDDVLVKETLRFLMTREVTHFQMFEAALESVQPNFPPGILQSDPKLSNKFFNMSKKEKIFSVRGMKEKFQNWVRIGNRSTTLISMLLTPRV
;
A
#
# COMPACT_ATOMS: atom_id res chain seq x y z
N MET A 1 10.97 12.53 -16.96
CA MET A 1 9.86 11.69 -16.49
C MET A 1 8.99 12.56 -15.60
N GLY A 2 7.69 12.58 -15.83
CA GLY A 2 6.72 13.32 -15.04
C GLY A 2 5.36 12.68 -15.29
N ASP A 3 4.98 11.76 -14.42
CA ASP A 3 3.68 11.10 -14.45
C ASP A 3 2.88 11.63 -13.26
N ILE A 4 1.78 12.30 -13.55
CA ILE A 4 0.99 12.97 -12.55
C ILE A 4 0.46 12.02 -11.46
N THR A 5 0.17 10.76 -11.82
CA THR A 5 -0.34 9.76 -10.86
C THR A 5 0.76 9.26 -9.93
N VAL A 6 2.01 9.25 -10.39
CA VAL A 6 3.19 8.96 -9.57
C VAL A 6 3.47 10.14 -8.65
N ASP A 7 3.48 11.35 -9.20
CA ASP A 7 3.79 12.57 -8.46
C ASP A 7 2.77 12.83 -7.34
N MET A 8 1.47 12.63 -7.59
CA MET A 8 0.42 12.74 -6.56
C MET A 8 0.63 11.76 -5.41
N ARG A 9 1.05 10.52 -5.67
CA ARG A 9 1.35 9.53 -4.62
C ARG A 9 2.58 9.91 -3.81
N LEU A 10 3.60 10.48 -4.47
CA LEU A 10 4.78 11.01 -3.79
C LEU A 10 4.38 12.16 -2.86
N ASN A 11 3.51 13.06 -3.31
CA ASN A 11 2.99 14.15 -2.48
C ASN A 11 2.21 13.60 -1.27
N MET A 12 1.28 12.66 -1.46
CA MET A 12 0.56 12.01 -0.34
C MET A 12 1.51 11.39 0.70
N ALA A 13 2.60 10.76 0.25
CA ALA A 13 3.61 10.20 1.13
C ALA A 13 4.40 11.30 1.88
N ALA A 14 4.70 12.42 1.22
CA ALA A 14 5.37 13.57 1.83
C ALA A 14 4.51 14.20 2.95
N GLU A 15 3.23 14.47 2.68
CA GLU A 15 2.28 15.03 3.67
C GLU A 15 2.14 14.09 4.90
N SER A 16 2.03 12.78 4.65
CA SER A 16 1.96 11.77 5.73
C SER A 16 3.24 11.76 6.59
N THR A 17 4.39 11.95 5.95
CA THR A 17 5.69 12.01 6.63
C THR A 17 5.81 13.29 7.45
N ALA A 18 5.44 14.44 6.90
CA ALA A 18 5.46 15.72 7.61
C ALA A 18 4.56 15.70 8.85
N LYS A 19 3.35 15.12 8.75
CA LYS A 19 2.47 14.89 9.91
C LYS A 19 3.17 14.12 11.04
N LEU A 20 3.87 13.03 10.71
CA LEU A 20 4.62 12.23 11.70
C LEU A 20 5.78 13.02 12.31
N VAL A 21 6.46 13.86 11.52
CA VAL A 21 7.51 14.75 12.03
C VAL A 21 6.92 15.72 13.05
N TYR A 22 5.78 16.36 12.76
CA TYR A 22 5.13 17.29 13.70
C TYR A 22 4.68 16.61 14.99
N GLU A 23 4.11 15.40 14.91
CA GLU A 23 3.77 14.60 16.09
C GLU A 23 5.00 14.29 16.97
N ASN A 24 6.15 14.05 16.34
CA ASN A 24 7.39 13.86 17.08
C ASN A 24 7.91 15.16 17.69
N LEU A 25 7.88 16.28 16.95
CA LEU A 25 8.33 17.59 17.44
C LEU A 25 7.51 18.08 18.64
N MET A 26 6.20 17.80 18.69
CA MET A 26 5.35 18.14 19.85
C MET A 26 5.81 17.50 21.17
N LYS A 27 6.58 16.40 21.11
CA LYS A 27 7.13 15.73 22.30
C LYS A 27 8.36 16.42 22.88
N PHE A 28 9.00 17.32 22.12
CA PHE A 28 10.27 17.95 22.48
C PHE A 28 10.11 19.39 22.99
N THR A 29 8.89 19.89 23.14
CA THR A 29 8.62 21.24 23.62
C THR A 29 7.38 21.26 24.52
N ASP A 30 7.33 22.19 25.46
CA ASP A 30 6.16 22.45 26.31
C ASP A 30 5.51 23.82 26.08
N ASP A 31 6.06 24.61 25.17
CA ASP A 31 5.50 25.90 24.78
C ASP A 31 4.13 25.71 24.10
N VAL A 32 3.13 26.40 24.64
CA VAL A 32 1.74 26.33 24.18
C VAL A 32 1.59 26.86 22.75
N LEU A 33 2.25 27.97 22.41
CA LEU A 33 2.17 28.61 21.10
C LEU A 33 2.83 27.76 20.02
N VAL A 34 3.94 27.10 20.37
CA VAL A 34 4.61 26.16 19.46
C VAL A 34 3.72 24.93 19.21
N LYS A 35 3.11 24.37 20.25
CA LYS A 35 2.17 23.24 20.10
C LYS A 35 0.95 23.62 19.27
N GLU A 36 0.41 24.82 19.44
CA GLU A 36 -0.71 25.32 18.63
C GLU A 36 -0.33 25.48 17.16
N THR A 37 0.84 26.06 16.88
CA THR A 37 1.38 26.20 15.52
C THR A 37 1.58 24.83 14.87
N LEU A 38 2.19 23.88 15.58
CA LEU A 38 2.38 22.52 15.07
C LEU A 38 1.05 21.80 14.83
N ARG A 39 0.03 22.01 15.66
CA ARG A 39 -1.31 21.44 15.43
C ARG A 39 -1.95 22.02 14.18
N PHE A 40 -1.84 23.33 13.96
CA PHE A 40 -2.32 23.97 12.76
C PHE A 40 -1.66 23.38 11.50
N LEU A 41 -0.33 23.27 11.49
CA LEU A 41 0.41 22.65 10.38
C LEU A 41 -0.02 21.21 10.17
N MET A 42 -0.12 20.41 11.24
CA MET A 42 -0.58 19.02 11.17
C MET A 42 -1.97 18.87 10.54
N THR A 43 -2.91 19.77 10.87
CA THR A 43 -4.25 19.78 10.25
C THR A 43 -4.19 20.12 8.76
N ARG A 44 -3.24 20.97 8.35
CA ARG A 44 -3.01 21.29 6.93
C ARG A 44 -2.49 20.08 6.16
N GLU A 45 -1.52 19.34 6.69
CA GLU A 45 -1.03 18.11 6.03
C GLU A 45 -2.16 17.08 5.80
N VAL A 46 -3.07 16.94 6.77
CA VAL A 46 -4.25 16.05 6.60
C VAL A 46 -5.17 16.55 5.50
N THR A 47 -5.39 17.86 5.42
CA THR A 47 -6.22 18.47 4.37
C THR A 47 -5.56 18.30 3.00
N HIS A 48 -4.25 18.53 2.90
CA HIS A 48 -3.47 18.35 1.68
C HIS A 48 -3.48 16.91 1.22
N PHE A 49 -3.31 15.95 2.13
CA PHE A 49 -3.44 14.52 1.83
C PHE A 49 -4.80 14.20 1.19
N GLN A 50 -5.90 14.66 1.80
CA GLN A 50 -7.25 14.42 1.28
C GLN A 50 -7.47 15.07 -0.09
N MET A 51 -6.92 16.27 -0.31
CA MET A 51 -6.98 16.93 -1.61
C MET A 51 -6.23 16.15 -2.69
N PHE A 52 -5.04 15.62 -2.37
CA PHE A 52 -4.28 14.79 -3.31
C PHE A 52 -4.93 13.45 -3.56
N GLU A 53 -5.56 12.83 -2.55
CA GLU A 53 -6.33 11.61 -2.70
C GLU A 53 -7.51 11.82 -3.65
N ALA A 54 -8.32 12.86 -3.43
CA ALA A 54 -9.42 13.22 -4.32
C ALA A 54 -8.95 13.57 -5.75
N ALA A 55 -7.82 14.28 -5.87
CA ALA A 55 -7.23 14.60 -7.16
C ALA A 55 -6.77 13.33 -7.89
N LEU A 56 -6.14 12.39 -7.19
CA LEU A 56 -5.67 11.12 -7.74
C LEU A 56 -6.84 10.23 -8.20
N GLU A 57 -7.94 10.19 -7.45
CA GLU A 57 -9.16 9.48 -7.84
C GLU A 57 -9.81 10.05 -9.11
N SER A 58 -9.66 11.36 -9.35
CA SER A 58 -10.20 12.01 -10.55
C SER A 58 -9.46 11.66 -11.84
N VAL A 59 -8.22 11.17 -11.75
CA VAL A 59 -7.38 10.85 -12.91
C VAL A 59 -7.55 9.38 -13.30
N GLN A 60 -7.94 9.12 -14.55
CA GLN A 60 -8.02 7.77 -15.12
C GLN A 60 -7.22 7.67 -16.44
N PRO A 61 -6.34 6.65 -16.60
CA PRO A 61 -6.04 5.59 -15.64
C PRO A 61 -5.21 6.11 -14.45
N ASN A 62 -5.58 5.69 -13.25
CA ASN A 62 -4.90 6.08 -12.00
C ASN A 62 -3.57 5.30 -11.81
N PHE A 63 -3.28 4.31 -12.65
CA PHE A 63 -2.00 3.62 -12.64
C PHE A 63 -1.24 3.97 -13.92
N PRO A 64 0.05 4.33 -13.83
CA PRO A 64 0.81 4.70 -15.02
C PRO A 64 0.76 3.55 -16.03
N PRO A 65 0.38 3.81 -17.29
CA PRO A 65 0.42 2.80 -18.33
C PRO A 65 1.89 2.46 -18.59
N GLY A 66 2.36 1.35 -18.01
CA GLY A 66 3.69 0.85 -18.28
C GLY A 66 3.83 0.54 -19.76
N ILE A 67 4.87 1.08 -20.41
CA ILE A 67 5.20 0.74 -21.81
C ILE A 67 5.53 -0.75 -21.93
N LEU A 68 6.09 -1.32 -20.86
CA LEU A 68 6.43 -2.74 -20.75
C LEU A 68 5.44 -3.43 -19.81
N GLN A 69 4.89 -4.55 -20.28
CA GLN A 69 4.04 -5.43 -19.46
C GLN A 69 4.91 -6.17 -18.44
N SER A 70 4.38 -6.37 -17.23
CA SER A 70 5.03 -7.20 -16.21
C SER A 70 5.12 -8.66 -16.71
N ASP A 71 6.22 -9.36 -16.41
CA ASP A 71 6.33 -10.80 -16.69
C ASP A 71 5.26 -11.57 -15.89
N PRO A 72 4.31 -12.26 -16.56
CA PRO A 72 3.26 -13.03 -15.90
C PRO A 72 3.80 -14.10 -14.95
N LYS A 73 5.02 -14.60 -15.18
CA LYS A 73 5.65 -15.62 -14.33
C LYS A 73 6.02 -15.11 -12.96
N LEU A 74 6.24 -13.80 -12.82
CA LEU A 74 6.73 -13.17 -11.59
C LEU A 74 5.70 -12.25 -10.94
N SER A 75 4.75 -11.72 -11.72
CA SER A 75 3.75 -10.75 -11.28
C SER A 75 3.03 -11.11 -9.98
N ASN A 76 2.92 -12.41 -9.67
CA ASN A 76 2.17 -12.88 -8.52
C ASN A 76 2.88 -13.97 -7.69
N LYS A 77 4.22 -14.03 -7.79
CA LYS A 77 5.03 -14.91 -6.95
C LYS A 77 5.62 -14.10 -5.79
N PHE A 78 5.31 -14.52 -4.57
CA PHE A 78 5.87 -13.92 -3.36
C PHE A 78 7.05 -14.76 -2.87
N PHE A 79 8.23 -14.14 -2.76
CA PHE A 79 9.43 -14.79 -2.25
C PHE A 79 9.67 -14.39 -0.79
N ASN A 80 9.74 -15.36 0.11
CA ASN A 80 10.18 -15.10 1.48
C ASN A 80 11.72 -15.12 1.53
N MET A 81 12.33 -13.94 1.56
CA MET A 81 13.79 -13.78 1.61
C MET A 81 14.32 -13.56 3.03
N SER A 82 13.48 -13.67 4.06
CA SER A 82 13.92 -13.56 5.46
C SER A 82 14.47 -14.89 5.98
N LYS A 83 15.65 -14.86 6.60
CA LYS A 83 16.37 -16.03 7.15
C LYS A 83 15.84 -16.55 8.49
N LYS A 84 14.80 -15.93 9.09
CA LYS A 84 14.33 -16.29 10.43
C LYS A 84 12.93 -16.92 10.40
N GLU A 85 12.88 -18.22 10.67
CA GLU A 85 11.69 -18.97 11.05
C GLU A 85 11.12 -18.46 12.40
N LYS A 86 10.36 -17.38 12.37
CA LYS A 86 9.24 -17.17 13.31
C LYS A 86 8.13 -16.52 12.51
N ILE A 87 7.29 -17.39 11.96
CA ILE A 87 6.12 -17.06 11.17
C ILE A 87 5.14 -16.32 12.09
N PHE A 88 5.13 -14.98 12.06
CA PHE A 88 3.86 -14.28 12.24
C PHE A 88 3.07 -14.60 10.98
N SER A 89 2.24 -15.65 11.05
CA SER A 89 1.27 -15.93 10.00
C SER A 89 0.42 -14.67 9.93
N VAL A 90 0.55 -13.91 8.85
CA VAL A 90 -0.39 -12.86 8.47
C VAL A 90 -1.71 -13.56 8.13
N ARG A 91 -2.41 -14.05 9.17
CA ARG A 91 -3.63 -14.85 9.07
C ARG A 91 -4.80 -13.99 8.56
N GLY A 92 -4.66 -12.66 8.60
CA GLY A 92 -5.66 -11.71 8.13
C GLY A 92 -5.51 -11.24 6.67
N MET A 93 -4.40 -11.53 5.98
CA MET A 93 -4.22 -11.14 4.56
C MET A 93 -4.55 -12.28 3.60
N LYS A 94 -5.23 -13.33 4.10
CA LYS A 94 -5.57 -14.53 3.32
C LYS A 94 -6.93 -14.47 2.65
N GLU A 95 -7.84 -13.57 3.05
CA GLU A 95 -9.22 -13.60 2.53
C GLU A 95 -9.36 -12.96 1.15
N LYS A 96 -8.59 -11.91 0.83
CA LYS A 96 -8.66 -11.25 -0.50
C LYS A 96 -7.90 -11.98 -1.61
N PHE A 97 -7.17 -13.05 -1.30
CA PHE A 97 -6.25 -13.72 -2.22
C PHE A 97 -6.41 -15.26 -2.22
N GLN A 98 -7.60 -15.79 -1.93
CA GLN A 98 -7.84 -17.25 -1.83
C GLN A 98 -7.60 -18.07 -3.11
N ASN A 99 -7.35 -17.44 -4.27
CA ASN A 99 -7.08 -18.17 -5.53
C ASN A 99 -5.58 -18.46 -5.80
N TRP A 100 -4.70 -18.23 -4.82
CA TRP A 100 -3.25 -18.32 -5.04
C TRP A 100 -2.67 -19.67 -4.58
N VAL A 101 -2.35 -20.53 -5.56
CA VAL A 101 -1.72 -21.85 -5.38
C VAL A 101 -0.35 -21.69 -4.70
N ARG A 102 -0.21 -22.21 -3.47
CA ARG A 102 1.11 -22.47 -2.86
C ARG A 102 1.73 -23.70 -3.53
N ILE A 103 2.74 -23.52 -4.36
CA ILE A 103 3.59 -24.64 -4.79
C ILE A 103 4.72 -24.80 -3.77
N GLY A 104 4.55 -25.79 -2.89
CA GLY A 104 5.57 -26.29 -1.97
C GLY A 104 5.49 -27.81 -1.92
N ASN A 105 6.59 -28.47 -2.25
CA ASN A 105 6.68 -29.89 -2.60
C ASN A 105 6.40 -30.86 -1.42
N ARG A 106 5.36 -31.70 -1.54
CA ARG A 106 5.38 -33.19 -1.41
C ARG A 106 3.97 -33.77 -1.26
N SER A 107 3.71 -34.81 -2.05
CA SER A 107 2.57 -35.75 -2.02
C SER A 107 1.27 -35.34 -2.73
N THR A 108 0.98 -36.13 -3.76
CA THR A 108 -0.27 -36.30 -4.51
C THR A 108 -1.52 -36.47 -3.65
N THR A 109 -2.60 -35.75 -3.96
CA THR A 109 -3.96 -36.30 -3.96
C THR A 109 -4.81 -35.54 -4.98
N LEU A 110 -5.39 -36.30 -5.91
CA LEU A 110 -6.33 -35.84 -6.93
C LEU A 110 -7.66 -35.42 -6.27
N ILE A 111 -8.19 -34.24 -6.62
CA ILE A 111 -9.64 -34.00 -6.64
C ILE A 111 -9.98 -33.26 -7.94
N SER A 112 -10.48 -34.03 -8.90
CA SER A 112 -11.31 -33.54 -10.00
C SER A 112 -12.70 -33.18 -9.47
N MET A 113 -13.23 -32.02 -9.87
CA MET A 113 -14.67 -31.60 -9.95
C MET A 113 -14.70 -30.09 -9.69
N LEU A 114 -15.32 -29.19 -10.46
CA LEU A 114 -16.24 -29.25 -11.58
C LEU A 114 -16.15 -27.88 -12.28
N LEU A 115 -15.80 -27.88 -13.56
CA LEU A 115 -16.31 -26.86 -14.47
C LEU A 115 -17.80 -27.17 -14.68
N THR A 116 -18.69 -26.30 -14.20
CA THR A 116 -19.95 -26.04 -14.90
C THR A 116 -20.20 -24.53 -14.87
N PRO A 117 -20.45 -23.90 -16.03
CA PRO A 117 -20.87 -22.51 -16.09
C PRO A 117 -22.36 -22.44 -15.78
N ARG A 118 -22.76 -21.55 -14.87
CA ARG A 118 -24.17 -21.24 -14.69
C ARG A 118 -24.54 -20.14 -15.67
N VAL A 119 -25.41 -20.52 -16.62
CA VAL A 119 -26.32 -19.62 -17.35
C VAL A 119 -27.24 -18.92 -16.35
#